data_AF-A0A0G1AVA5-F1
#
_entry.id   AF-A0A0G1AVA5-F1
#
_cell.length_a   1.000
_cell.length_b   1.000
_cell.length_c   1.000
_cell.angle_alpha   90.00
_cell.angle_beta   90.00
_cell.angle_gamma   90.00
#
_symmetry.space_group_name_H-M   'P 1'
#
loop_
_entity.id
_entity.type
_entity.pdbx_description
1 polymer ?
#
loop_
_entity_poly.entity_id
_entity_poly.type
_entity_poly.pdbx_seq_one_letter_code
_entity_poly.pdbx_strand_id
1 'polypeptide(L)'
;GTKWFQVPMDYDISTESRKKIVNGVKYFSMGRILWFTNLDTTKRHENIVLYKKYTPEEFPKYDNYDVINIDKVSDIPMNYNGVMGVPITFVDKYNPKQFEMLGVANSARWIGYRCLTLIRGRKIYNRILIKRKK
;
A
#
# COMPACT_ATOMS: atom_id res chain seq x y z
N GLY A 1 8.73 9.44 1.44
CA GLY A 1 9.70 10.53 1.65
C GLY A 1 10.02 11.18 0.32
N THR A 2 10.39 12.46 0.34
CA THR A 2 10.75 13.24 -0.87
C THR A 2 11.99 12.63 -1.52
N LYS A 3 11.86 12.18 -2.78
CA LYS A 3 12.97 11.68 -3.60
C LYS A 3 13.45 12.80 -4.51
N TRP A 4 14.75 12.91 -4.70
CA TRP A 4 15.39 13.95 -5.51
C TRP A 4 16.08 13.34 -6.71
N PHE A 5 15.77 13.85 -7.90
CA PHE A 5 16.32 13.40 -9.17
C PHE A 5 17.10 14.55 -9.78
N GLN A 6 18.32 14.28 -10.22
CA GLN A 6 19.11 15.27 -10.95
C GLN A 6 18.41 15.55 -12.29
N VAL A 7 18.32 16.83 -12.65
CA VAL A 7 17.76 17.29 -13.91
C VAL A 7 18.70 18.32 -14.54
N PRO A 8 18.66 18.50 -15.88
CA PRO A 8 19.35 19.59 -16.55
C PRO A 8 19.01 20.96 -15.95
N MET A 9 19.94 21.91 -16.01
CA MET A 9 19.74 23.25 -15.44
C MET A 9 18.57 24.01 -16.09
N ASP A 10 18.37 23.79 -17.39
CA ASP A 10 17.30 24.34 -18.22
C ASP A 10 15.94 23.60 -18.06
N TYR A 11 15.88 22.51 -17.29
CA TYR A 11 14.64 21.77 -17.08
C TYR A 11 13.58 22.62 -16.35
N ASP A 12 12.45 22.89 -16.98
CA ASP A 12 11.40 23.75 -16.40
C ASP A 12 10.68 23.05 -15.23
N ILE A 13 10.54 23.78 -14.12
CA ILE A 13 9.89 23.28 -12.90
C ILE A 13 8.98 24.38 -12.36
N SER A 14 7.67 24.19 -12.52
CA SER A 14 6.66 25.14 -12.04
C SER A 14 6.55 25.21 -10.51
N THR A 15 6.96 24.17 -9.79
CA THR A 15 6.79 24.06 -8.33
C THR A 15 8.10 24.28 -7.59
N GLU A 16 8.33 25.50 -7.08
CA GLU A 16 9.57 25.87 -6.40
C GLU A 16 9.86 25.02 -5.14
N SER A 17 8.84 24.62 -4.38
CA SER A 17 9.02 23.77 -3.18
C SER A 17 9.54 22.35 -3.49
N ARG A 18 9.52 21.95 -4.76
CA ARG A 18 9.97 20.63 -5.25
C ARG A 18 11.30 20.72 -5.99
N LYS A 19 11.94 21.89 -6.00
CA LYS A 19 13.21 22.18 -6.65
C LYS A 19 14.27 22.47 -5.60
N LYS A 20 15.50 22.02 -5.83
CA LYS A 20 16.67 22.44 -5.07
C LYS A 20 17.90 22.46 -5.96
N ILE A 21 18.87 23.30 -5.63
CA ILE A 21 20.20 23.31 -6.26
C ILE A 21 21.21 23.05 -5.16
N VAL A 22 22.07 22.05 -5.35
CA VAL A 22 23.16 21.70 -4.42
C VAL A 22 24.43 21.57 -5.24
N ASN A 23 25.46 22.35 -4.90
CA ASN A 23 26.76 22.36 -5.60
C ASN A 23 26.63 22.57 -7.12
N GLY A 24 25.76 23.49 -7.55
CA GLY A 24 25.52 23.77 -8.98
C GLY A 24 24.70 22.70 -9.72
N VAL A 25 24.27 21.63 -9.04
CA VAL A 25 23.43 20.59 -9.62
C VAL A 25 21.97 20.82 -9.24
N LYS A 26 21.09 20.87 -10.24
CA LYS A 26 19.64 21.02 -10.06
C LYS A 26 18.98 19.67 -9.83
N TYR A 27 18.11 19.63 -8.82
CA TYR A 27 17.30 18.48 -8.48
C TYR A 27 15.82 18.83 -8.47
N PHE A 28 15.01 17.90 -8.94
CA PHE A 28 13.55 17.96 -8.88
C PHE A 28 13.01 16.76 -8.09
N SER A 29 11.94 16.97 -7.33
CA SER A 29 11.17 15.89 -6.73
C SER A 29 9.90 15.63 -7.53
N MET A 30 9.88 14.56 -8.31
CA MET A 30 8.71 14.13 -9.07
C MET A 30 7.75 13.35 -8.17
N GLY A 31 6.51 13.83 -8.02
CA GLY A 31 5.51 13.18 -7.12
C GLY A 31 4.98 11.86 -7.65
N ARG A 32 5.22 11.55 -8.93
CA ARG A 32 4.66 10.39 -9.63
C ARG A 32 5.70 9.30 -9.93
N ILE A 33 6.95 9.47 -9.48
CA ILE A 33 8.02 8.50 -9.71
C ILE A 33 8.27 7.72 -8.42
N LEU A 34 8.12 6.40 -8.51
CA LEU A 34 8.43 5.47 -7.43
C LEU A 34 9.34 4.37 -7.94
N TRP A 35 10.28 3.95 -7.11
CA TRP A 35 11.14 2.78 -7.37
C TRP A 35 10.75 1.69 -6.38
N PHE A 36 10.39 0.53 -6.93
CA PHE A 36 10.22 -0.69 -6.16
C PHE A 36 11.43 -1.59 -6.43
N THR A 37 11.98 -2.17 -5.39
CA THR A 37 13.11 -3.10 -5.48
C THR A 37 12.90 -4.26 -4.52
N ASN A 38 13.49 -5.40 -4.85
CA ASN A 38 13.58 -6.55 -3.97
C ASN A 38 14.81 -6.49 -3.04
N LEU A 39 15.64 -5.42 -3.14
CA LEU A 39 16.75 -5.20 -2.23
C LEU A 39 16.25 -5.20 -0.78
N ASP A 40 16.97 -5.92 0.07
CA ASP A 40 16.62 -6.00 1.48
C ASP A 40 16.95 -4.68 2.19
N THR A 41 16.05 -4.24 3.06
CA THR A 41 16.20 -2.97 3.79
C THR A 41 15.64 -3.12 5.20
N THR A 42 16.19 -2.38 6.16
CA THR A 42 15.73 -2.39 7.56
C THR A 42 14.22 -2.15 7.68
N LYS A 43 13.69 -1.23 6.87
CA LYS A 43 12.25 -0.89 6.83
C LYS A 43 11.35 -2.08 6.50
N ARG A 44 11.80 -3.04 5.69
CA ARG A 44 11.03 -4.27 5.38
C ARG A 44 10.93 -5.22 6.58
N HIS A 45 11.70 -5.00 7.64
CA HIS A 45 11.66 -5.81 8.86
C HIS A 45 10.96 -5.10 10.02
N GLU A 46 10.48 -3.88 9.81
CA GLU A 46 9.70 -3.14 10.80
C GLU A 46 8.28 -3.69 10.89
N ASN A 47 7.82 -3.99 12.10
CA ASN A 47 6.45 -4.42 12.32
C ASN A 47 5.52 -3.20 12.36
N ILE A 48 4.36 -3.32 11.73
CA ILE A 48 3.25 -2.40 11.94
C ILE A 48 2.63 -2.72 13.30
N VAL A 49 2.55 -1.74 14.20
CA VAL A 49 1.85 -1.90 15.48
C VAL A 49 0.34 -1.99 15.22
N LEU A 50 -0.27 -3.10 15.62
CA LEU A 50 -1.70 -3.36 15.46
C LEU A 50 -2.40 -3.12 16.80
N TYR A 51 -3.42 -2.26 16.80
CA TYR A 51 -4.15 -1.90 18.03
C TYR A 51 -5.67 -1.97 17.87
N LYS A 52 -6.19 -1.88 16.65
CA LYS A 52 -7.63 -1.97 16.38
C LYS A 52 -8.14 -3.39 16.62
N LYS A 53 -9.39 -3.50 17.06
CA LYS A 53 -10.12 -4.77 17.13
C LYS A 53 -11.14 -4.81 16.00
N TYR A 54 -11.26 -5.97 15.38
CA TYR A 54 -12.23 -6.22 14.33
C TYR A 54 -13.66 -6.11 14.88
N THR A 55 -14.48 -5.34 14.20
CA THR A 55 -15.94 -5.32 14.28
C THR A 55 -16.51 -5.40 12.86
N PRO A 56 -17.59 -6.18 12.61
CA PRO A 56 -18.19 -6.29 11.28
C PRO A 56 -18.68 -4.94 10.71
N GLU A 57 -19.03 -3.99 11.57
CA GLU A 57 -19.54 -2.68 11.20
C GLU A 57 -18.43 -1.77 10.65
N GLU A 58 -17.25 -1.76 11.29
CA GLU A 58 -16.10 -0.93 10.87
C GLU A 58 -15.34 -1.57 9.70
N PHE A 59 -15.31 -2.90 9.64
CA PHE A 59 -14.56 -3.66 8.64
C PHE A 59 -15.51 -4.58 7.84
N PRO A 60 -16.37 -4.01 6.97
CA PRO A 60 -17.32 -4.79 6.21
C PRO A 60 -16.62 -5.78 5.28
N LYS A 61 -17.25 -6.94 5.07
CA LYS A 61 -16.78 -7.93 4.10
C LYS A 61 -17.10 -7.52 2.67
N TYR A 62 -16.33 -8.04 1.74
CA TYR A 62 -16.68 -8.00 0.33
C TYR A 62 -17.83 -8.94 0.01
N ASP A 63 -18.67 -8.54 -0.94
CA ASP A 63 -19.80 -9.33 -1.37
C ASP A 63 -19.30 -10.66 -1.97
N ASN A 64 -19.81 -11.78 -1.46
CA ASN A 64 -19.45 -13.16 -1.86
C ASN A 64 -18.03 -13.63 -1.50
N TYR A 65 -17.27 -12.87 -0.70
CA TYR A 65 -15.91 -13.25 -0.30
C TYR A 65 -15.69 -13.07 1.20
N ASP A 66 -14.99 -14.01 1.83
CA ASP A 66 -14.55 -13.86 3.22
C ASP A 66 -13.28 -13.00 3.32
N VAL A 67 -13.41 -11.75 2.86
CA VAL A 67 -12.35 -10.74 2.87
C VAL A 67 -12.92 -9.46 3.47
N ILE A 68 -12.29 -8.95 4.52
CA ILE A 68 -12.71 -7.68 5.13
C ILE A 68 -12.04 -6.49 4.44
N ASN A 69 -12.76 -5.39 4.29
CA ASN A 69 -12.20 -4.14 3.80
C ASN A 69 -11.52 -3.37 4.92
N ILE A 70 -10.30 -2.91 4.67
CA ILE A 70 -9.55 -2.02 5.55
C ILE A 70 -9.26 -0.72 4.78
N ASP A 71 -9.82 0.40 5.23
CA ASP A 71 -9.66 1.68 4.54
C ASP A 71 -8.31 2.35 4.82
N LYS A 72 -7.69 2.09 5.98
CA LYS A 72 -6.40 2.66 6.37
C LYS A 72 -5.49 1.58 6.94
N VAL A 73 -4.21 1.62 6.55
CA VAL A 73 -3.20 0.66 7.02
C VAL A 73 -3.02 0.68 8.56
N SER A 74 -3.27 1.82 9.21
CA SER A 74 -3.26 1.94 10.67
C SER A 74 -4.36 1.13 11.36
N ASP A 75 -5.44 0.83 10.63
CA ASP A 75 -6.65 0.26 11.20
C ASP A 75 -6.68 -1.27 11.06
N ILE A 76 -5.60 -1.89 10.57
CA ILE A 76 -5.49 -3.34 10.46
C ILE A 76 -5.73 -3.97 11.84
N PRO A 77 -6.77 -4.81 11.99
CA PRO A 77 -7.17 -5.35 13.28
C PRO A 77 -6.18 -6.40 13.80
N MET A 78 -5.86 -6.33 15.09
CA MET A 78 -4.91 -7.25 15.74
C MET A 78 -5.48 -8.65 15.97
N ASN A 79 -6.80 -8.80 15.98
CA ASN A 79 -7.52 -10.03 16.33
C ASN A 79 -8.20 -10.70 15.12
N TYR A 80 -7.84 -10.32 13.88
CA TYR A 80 -8.38 -10.93 12.67
C TYR A 80 -7.29 -11.71 11.92
N ASN A 81 -7.55 -13.00 11.66
CA ASN A 81 -6.61 -13.91 11.00
C ASN A 81 -7.03 -14.27 9.55
N GLY A 82 -8.17 -13.76 9.09
CA GLY A 82 -8.65 -13.94 7.73
C GLY A 82 -7.92 -13.06 6.72
N VAL A 83 -8.43 -13.06 5.48
CA VAL A 83 -7.89 -12.23 4.41
C VAL A 83 -8.41 -10.81 4.54
N MET A 84 -7.53 -9.83 4.36
CA MET A 84 -7.83 -8.41 4.49
C MET A 84 -7.50 -7.71 3.18
N GLY A 85 -8.41 -6.88 2.69
CA GLY A 85 -8.17 -5.97 1.60
C GLY A 85 -7.69 -4.61 2.13
N VAL A 86 -6.42 -4.30 1.92
CA VAL A 86 -5.77 -3.06 2.37
C VAL A 86 -5.48 -2.10 1.21
N PRO A 87 -5.29 -0.79 1.45
CA PRO A 87 -4.92 0.16 0.40
C PRO A 87 -3.55 -0.16 -0.22
N ILE A 88 -3.31 0.27 -1.47
CA ILE A 88 -2.02 0.10 -2.15
C ILE A 88 -0.83 0.70 -1.37
N THR A 89 -1.07 1.72 -0.55
CA THR A 89 -0.07 2.35 0.32
C THR A 89 0.48 1.40 1.40
N PHE A 90 -0.15 0.23 1.61
CA PHE A 90 0.39 -0.83 2.46
C PHE A 90 1.78 -1.30 2.02
N VAL A 91 2.08 -1.29 0.71
CA VAL A 91 3.38 -1.76 0.18
C VAL A 91 4.55 -1.00 0.81
N ASP A 92 4.37 0.29 1.13
CA ASP A 92 5.40 1.10 1.77
C ASP A 92 5.77 0.61 3.18
N LYS A 93 4.90 -0.15 3.83
CA LYS A 93 5.03 -0.67 5.20
C LYS A 93 5.06 -2.21 5.24
N TYR A 94 5.18 -2.85 4.07
CA TYR A 94 5.09 -4.31 3.98
C TYR A 94 6.30 -4.96 4.66
N ASN A 95 6.00 -5.83 5.62
CA ASN A 95 6.96 -6.71 6.25
C ASN A 95 6.59 -8.18 5.98
N PRO A 96 7.42 -8.94 5.23
CA PRO A 96 7.13 -10.32 4.86
C PRO A 96 7.17 -11.31 6.03
N LYS A 97 7.70 -10.93 7.20
CA LYS A 97 7.60 -11.71 8.44
C LYS A 97 6.25 -11.53 9.13
N GLN A 98 5.63 -10.36 8.98
CA GLN A 98 4.36 -10.03 9.62
C GLN A 98 3.14 -10.39 8.75
N PHE A 99 3.26 -10.23 7.43
CA PHE A 99 2.16 -10.43 6.50
C PHE A 99 2.57 -11.27 5.28
N GLU A 100 1.60 -11.99 4.74
CA GLU A 100 1.65 -12.67 3.46
C GLU A 100 0.87 -11.84 2.44
N MET A 101 1.46 -11.60 1.26
CA MET A 101 0.81 -10.89 0.17
C MET A 101 0.15 -11.91 -0.77
N LEU A 102 -1.18 -11.82 -0.91
CA LEU A 102 -1.98 -12.72 -1.73
C LEU A 102 -2.32 -12.14 -3.10
N GLY A 103 -1.93 -10.90 -3.40
CA GLY A 103 -2.13 -10.24 -4.69
C GLY A 103 -3.06 -9.03 -4.62
N VAL A 104 -3.54 -8.57 -5.78
CA VAL A 104 -4.42 -7.41 -5.89
C VAL A 104 -5.83 -7.86 -6.26
N ALA A 105 -6.84 -7.45 -5.49
CA ALA A 105 -8.23 -7.78 -5.80
C ALA A 105 -8.61 -7.34 -7.22
N ASN A 106 -9.55 -8.04 -7.85
CA ASN A 106 -9.87 -7.99 -9.29
C ASN A 106 -8.79 -8.54 -10.24
N SER A 107 -7.50 -8.45 -9.88
CA SER A 107 -6.37 -8.97 -10.67
C SER A 107 -5.82 -10.31 -10.16
N ALA A 108 -6.11 -10.71 -8.92
CA ALA A 108 -5.69 -11.97 -8.31
C ALA A 108 -6.40 -13.21 -8.91
N ARG A 109 -7.21 -13.02 -9.96
CA ARG A 109 -7.85 -14.10 -10.71
C ARG A 109 -6.83 -15.11 -11.25
N TRP A 110 -5.64 -14.63 -11.63
CA TRP A 110 -4.56 -15.43 -12.19
C TRP A 110 -3.86 -16.35 -11.16
N ILE A 111 -4.11 -16.12 -9.87
CA ILE A 111 -3.54 -16.88 -8.74
C ILE A 111 -4.64 -17.56 -7.91
N GLY A 112 -5.82 -17.77 -8.51
CA GLY A 112 -6.94 -18.49 -7.89
C GLY A 112 -7.88 -17.67 -7.01
N TYR A 113 -7.55 -16.42 -6.70
CA TYR A 113 -8.41 -15.52 -5.91
C TYR A 113 -9.21 -14.60 -6.83
N ARG A 114 -10.35 -15.10 -7.32
CA ARG A 114 -11.37 -14.25 -7.97
C ARG A 114 -12.07 -13.41 -6.92
N CYS A 115 -11.44 -12.36 -6.39
CA CYS A 115 -12.06 -11.46 -5.42
C CYS A 115 -12.49 -10.16 -6.11
N LEU A 116 -13.78 -9.80 -6.00
CA LEU A 116 -14.27 -8.49 -6.43
C LEU A 116 -14.34 -7.55 -5.23
N THR A 117 -13.92 -6.29 -5.42
CA THR A 117 -14.01 -5.24 -4.39
C THR A 117 -15.40 -4.59 -4.40
N LEU A 118 -16.42 -5.40 -4.08
CA LEU A 118 -17.81 -4.97 -3.97
C LEU A 118 -18.21 -4.99 -2.50
N ILE A 119 -18.85 -3.93 -2.01
CA ILE A 119 -19.46 -3.89 -0.68
C ILE A 119 -20.89 -3.40 -0.87
N ARG A 120 -21.88 -4.23 -0.50
CA ARG A 120 -23.31 -3.92 -0.64
C ARG A 120 -23.67 -3.50 -2.07
N GLY A 121 -23.15 -4.23 -3.06
CA GLY A 121 -23.34 -3.99 -4.49
C GLY A 121 -22.53 -2.82 -5.07
N ARG A 122 -21.80 -2.06 -4.26
CA ARG A 122 -21.01 -0.91 -4.71
C ARG A 122 -19.55 -1.27 -4.91
N LYS A 123 -19.02 -0.95 -6.08
CA LYS A 123 -17.60 -1.11 -6.40
C LYS A 123 -16.77 -0.05 -5.68
N ILE A 124 -15.76 -0.51 -4.95
CA ILE A 124 -14.72 0.34 -4.37
C ILE A 124 -13.40 0.17 -5.11
N TYR A 125 -12.43 1.02 -4.81
CA TYR A 125 -11.05 0.91 -5.32
C TYR A 125 -10.45 -0.47 -5.05
N ASN A 126 -9.61 -0.94 -5.97
CA ASN A 126 -8.87 -2.19 -5.80
C ASN A 126 -8.02 -2.13 -4.53
N ARG A 127 -7.96 -3.26 -3.81
CA ARG A 127 -7.16 -3.44 -2.61
C ARG A 127 -6.11 -4.51 -2.81
N ILE A 128 -5.03 -4.42 -2.05
CA ILE A 128 -4.07 -5.52 -1.89
C ILE A 128 -4.67 -6.51 -0.90
N LEU A 129 -4.69 -7.78 -1.26
CA LEU A 129 -5.09 -8.87 -0.39
C LEU A 129 -3.88 -9.29 0.44
N ILE A 130 -4.03 -9.24 1.76
CA ILE A 130 -3.01 -9.66 2.71
C ILE A 130 -3.59 -10.62 3.72
N LYS A 131 -2.73 -11.43 4.32
CA LYS A 131 -3.05 -12.27 5.48
C LYS A 131 -1.95 -12.12 6.51
N ARG A 132 -2.31 -12.12 7.80
CA ARG A 132 -1.31 -12.07 8.87
C ARG A 132 -0.58 -13.41 8.96
N LYS A 133 0.75 -13.37 9.06
CA LYS A 133 1.55 -14.55 9.43
C LYS A 133 1.49 -14.73 10.94
N LYS A 134 1.27 -15.97 11.39
CA LYS A 134 1.33 -16.33 12.81
C LYS A 134 2.76 -16.26 13.30
#